data_AF-A0AA42MBQ3-F1
#
_entry.id   AF-A0AA42MBQ3-F1
#
_cell.length_a   1.000
_cell.length_b   1.000
_cell.length_c   1.000
_cell.angle_alpha   90.00
_cell.angle_beta   90.00
_cell.angle_gamma   90.00
#
_symmetry.space_group_name_H-M   'P 1'
#
loop_
_entity.id
_entity.type
_entity.pdbx_description
1 polymer ?
#
loop_
_entity_poly.entity_id
_entity_poly.type
_entity_poly.pdbx_seq_one_letter_code
_entity_poly.pdbx_strand_id
1 'polypeptide(L)'
;MVQAASRYQELGKSYKALQLVEELNARNINHTSLTDTRFLAGVSIANTALNHMRQEEMRYLSTDLTYPPAKELSNLVRNSLPAPDTSDAKAVVIKAPKKTTRKTASSTKQTTKKTTAQVAKPKKVEKVQSTEVASKPNTNPFNSL
;
A
#
# COMPACT_ATOMS: atom_id res chain seq x y z
N MET A 1 9.69 -30.99 -18.83
CA MET A 1 9.48 -29.53 -19.00
C MET A 1 9.08 -28.83 -17.70
N VAL A 2 7.92 -29.11 -17.09
CA VAL A 2 7.46 -28.40 -15.85
C VAL A 2 8.55 -28.26 -14.78
N GLN A 3 9.21 -29.36 -14.42
CA GLN A 3 10.32 -29.37 -13.44
C GLN A 3 11.53 -28.48 -13.83
N ALA A 4 11.74 -28.23 -15.13
CA ALA A 4 12.82 -27.37 -15.60
C ALA A 4 12.53 -25.87 -15.35
N ALA A 5 11.26 -25.46 -15.36
CA ALA A 5 10.87 -24.10 -15.00
C ALA A 5 11.18 -23.83 -13.52
N SER A 6 10.80 -24.76 -12.63
CA SER A 6 11.13 -24.69 -11.20
C SER A 6 12.65 -24.74 -10.97
N ARG A 7 13.40 -25.61 -11.68
CA ARG A 7 14.87 -25.59 -11.63
C ARG A 7 15.49 -24.28 -12.11
N TYR A 8 14.93 -23.58 -13.11
CA TYR A 8 15.43 -22.25 -13.48
C TYR A 8 15.17 -21.22 -12.37
N GLN A 9 14.06 -21.32 -11.64
CA GLN A 9 13.79 -20.47 -10.48
C GLN A 9 14.77 -20.75 -9.32
N GLU A 10 15.03 -22.02 -8.99
CA GLU A 10 16.04 -22.42 -8.00
C GLU A 10 17.44 -21.91 -8.35
N LEU A 11 17.78 -21.87 -9.64
CA LEU A 11 19.05 -21.36 -10.17
C LEU A 11 19.09 -19.83 -10.32
N GLY A 12 18.11 -19.09 -9.77
CA GLY A 12 18.04 -17.62 -9.83
C GLY A 12 17.78 -17.04 -11.23
N LYS A 13 17.39 -17.88 -12.20
CA LYS A 13 17.20 -17.52 -13.62
C LYS A 13 15.75 -17.16 -13.92
N SER A 14 15.19 -16.30 -13.08
CA SER A 14 13.75 -15.94 -12.99
C SER A 14 13.14 -15.54 -14.34
N TYR A 15 13.85 -14.78 -15.17
CA TYR A 15 13.41 -14.45 -16.53
C TYR A 15 13.23 -15.68 -17.44
N LYS A 16 14.13 -16.67 -17.35
CA LYS A 16 14.02 -17.93 -18.12
C LYS A 16 12.95 -18.86 -17.54
N ALA A 17 12.73 -18.81 -16.23
CA ALA A 17 11.60 -19.49 -15.59
C ALA A 17 10.25 -18.92 -16.09
N LEU A 18 10.09 -17.59 -16.16
CA LEU A 18 8.89 -16.95 -16.73
C LEU A 18 8.68 -17.30 -18.20
N GLN A 19 9.72 -17.21 -19.04
CA GLN A 19 9.63 -17.56 -20.45
C GLN A 19 9.13 -19.01 -20.63
N LEU A 20 9.73 -19.97 -19.93
CA LEU A 20 9.34 -21.38 -20.04
C LEU A 20 7.94 -21.65 -19.45
N VAL A 21 7.49 -20.90 -18.44
CA VAL A 21 6.10 -20.97 -17.96
C VAL A 21 5.13 -20.47 -19.03
N GLU A 22 5.41 -19.35 -19.69
CA GLU A 22 4.54 -18.82 -20.74
C GLU A 22 4.50 -19.74 -21.98
N GLU A 23 5.64 -20.32 -22.38
CA GLU A 23 5.71 -21.33 -23.45
C GLU A 23 4.93 -22.63 -23.14
N LEU A 24 4.72 -22.95 -21.86
CA LEU A 24 3.91 -24.11 -21.42
C LEU A 24 2.42 -23.75 -21.32
N ASN A 25 2.08 -22.58 -20.77
CA ASN A 25 0.70 -22.09 -20.71
C ASN A 25 0.12 -21.91 -22.13
N ALA A 26 0.91 -21.38 -23.08
CA ALA A 26 0.54 -21.26 -24.50
C ALA A 26 0.29 -22.61 -25.19
N ARG A 27 0.73 -23.73 -24.60
CA ARG A 27 0.45 -25.11 -25.04
C ARG A 27 -0.72 -25.75 -24.26
N ASN A 28 -1.47 -24.95 -23.50
CA ASN A 28 -2.51 -25.37 -22.54
C ASN A 28 -2.01 -26.30 -21.41
N ILE A 29 -0.69 -26.34 -21.15
CA ILE A 29 -0.11 -27.12 -20.05
C ILE A 29 -0.21 -26.28 -18.77
N ASN A 30 -1.37 -26.31 -18.14
CA ASN A 30 -1.64 -25.62 -16.88
C ASN A 30 -1.41 -26.58 -15.69
N HIS A 31 -0.60 -26.18 -14.71
CA HIS A 31 -0.31 -26.97 -13.52
C HIS A 31 0.06 -26.04 -12.34
N THR A 32 -0.32 -26.38 -11.10
CA THR A 32 -0.11 -25.51 -9.92
C THR A 32 1.34 -25.05 -9.79
N SER A 33 2.30 -25.96 -9.95
CA SER A 33 3.73 -25.63 -9.88
C SER A 33 4.23 -24.68 -10.96
N LEU A 34 3.52 -24.50 -12.08
CA LEU A 34 3.82 -23.45 -13.05
C LEU A 34 3.33 -22.08 -12.56
N THR A 35 2.15 -22.03 -11.92
CA THR A 35 1.65 -20.83 -11.22
C THR A 35 2.59 -20.43 -10.08
N ASP A 36 3.03 -21.40 -9.26
CA ASP A 36 4.00 -21.18 -8.18
C ASP A 36 5.33 -20.66 -8.73
N THR A 37 5.83 -21.27 -9.81
CA THR A 37 7.06 -20.82 -10.50
C THR A 37 6.88 -19.41 -11.07
N ARG A 38 5.71 -19.07 -11.66
CA ARG A 38 5.39 -17.73 -12.17
C ARG A 38 5.43 -16.68 -11.06
N PHE A 39 4.82 -17.00 -9.92
CA PHE A 39 4.78 -16.12 -8.75
C PHE A 39 6.17 -15.89 -8.17
N LEU A 40 6.92 -16.97 -7.90
CA LEU A 40 8.28 -16.90 -7.34
C LEU A 40 9.24 -16.13 -8.27
N ALA A 41 9.14 -16.32 -9.58
CA ALA A 41 9.94 -15.60 -10.55
C ALA A 41 9.59 -14.10 -10.61
N GLY A 42 8.29 -13.76 -10.55
CA GLY A 42 7.82 -12.38 -10.45
C GLY A 42 8.30 -11.68 -9.17
N VAL A 43 8.20 -12.35 -8.01
CA VAL A 43 8.72 -11.86 -6.71
C VAL A 43 10.23 -11.65 -6.77
N SER A 44 10.98 -12.57 -7.38
CA SER A 44 12.43 -12.44 -7.56
C SER A 44 12.80 -11.22 -8.41
N ILE A 45 12.13 -11.01 -9.55
CA ILE A 45 12.37 -9.85 -10.43
C ILE A 45 12.01 -8.53 -9.72
N ALA A 46 10.87 -8.48 -9.03
CA ALA A 46 10.44 -7.31 -8.27
C ALA A 46 11.41 -6.97 -7.12
N ASN A 47 11.95 -7.98 -6.43
CA ASN A 47 12.95 -7.78 -5.38
C ASN A 47 14.29 -7.30 -5.95
N THR A 48 14.73 -7.80 -7.11
CA THR A 48 15.93 -7.30 -7.80
C THR A 48 15.78 -5.84 -8.21
N ALA A 49 14.63 -5.47 -8.82
CA ALA A 49 14.34 -4.08 -9.17
C ALA A 49 14.27 -3.15 -7.95
N LEU A 50 13.64 -3.60 -6.86
CA LEU A 50 13.60 -2.84 -5.60
C LEU A 50 14.99 -2.65 -4.98
N ASN A 51 15.88 -3.64 -5.10
CA ASN A 51 17.26 -3.52 -4.64
C ASN A 51 18.07 -2.53 -5.49
N HIS A 52 17.99 -2.60 -6.82
CA HIS A 52 18.60 -1.61 -7.72
C HIS A 52 18.12 -0.18 -7.38
N MET A 53 16.79 0.01 -7.27
CA MET A 53 16.21 1.30 -6.86
C MET A 53 16.77 1.81 -5.53
N ARG A 54 16.99 0.93 -4.54
CA ARG A 54 17.42 1.34 -3.19
C ARG A 54 18.93 1.43 -2.99
N GLN A 55 19.73 0.73 -3.80
CA GLN A 55 21.19 0.60 -3.61
C GLN A 55 21.99 1.33 -4.70
N GLU A 56 21.46 1.41 -5.93
CA GLU A 56 22.14 2.03 -7.08
C GLU A 56 21.51 3.39 -7.41
N GLU A 57 20.17 3.49 -7.45
CA GLU A 57 19.47 4.77 -7.64
C GLU A 57 19.29 5.57 -6.33
N MET A 58 19.55 4.96 -5.16
CA MET A 58 19.33 5.52 -3.81
C MET A 58 17.92 6.10 -3.59
N ARG A 59 16.92 5.53 -4.26
CA ARG A 59 15.56 6.05 -4.44
C ARG A 59 14.50 5.17 -3.77
N TYR A 60 13.46 5.81 -3.24
CA TYR A 60 12.29 5.13 -2.68
C TYR A 60 11.25 4.82 -3.76
N LEU A 61 10.31 3.92 -3.44
CA LEU A 61 9.10 3.72 -4.25
C LEU A 61 8.30 5.04 -4.32
N SER A 62 7.96 5.45 -5.53
CA SER A 62 7.12 6.61 -5.81
C SER A 62 5.68 6.40 -5.35
N THR A 63 5.10 7.43 -4.72
CA THR A 63 3.74 7.42 -4.17
C THR A 63 2.66 7.08 -5.19
N ASP A 64 2.86 7.46 -6.45
CA ASP A 64 1.78 7.53 -7.44
C ASP A 64 1.82 6.36 -8.44
N LEU A 65 2.96 5.66 -8.56
CA LEU A 65 3.19 4.64 -9.59
C LEU A 65 3.68 3.30 -9.02
N THR A 66 4.69 3.29 -8.15
CA THR A 66 5.38 2.05 -7.74
C THR A 66 5.03 1.59 -6.33
N TYR A 67 4.71 2.51 -5.41
CA TYR A 67 4.25 2.17 -4.07
C TYR A 67 2.82 1.57 -4.01
N PRO A 68 1.81 2.08 -4.75
CA PRO A 68 0.45 1.55 -4.68
C PRO A 68 0.33 0.05 -5.04
N PRO A 69 0.83 -0.45 -6.19
CA PRO A 69 0.70 -1.87 -6.54
C PRO A 69 1.57 -2.77 -5.64
N ALA A 70 2.73 -2.28 -5.17
CA ALA A 70 3.56 -3.03 -4.22
C ALA A 70 2.86 -3.20 -2.86
N LYS A 71 2.14 -2.18 -2.39
CA LYS A 71 1.32 -2.23 -1.17
C LYS A 71 0.11 -3.15 -1.34
N GLU A 72 -0.56 -3.11 -2.49
CA GLU A 72 -1.67 -4.00 -2.81
C GLU A 72 -1.22 -5.47 -2.81
N LEU A 73 -0.14 -5.80 -3.53
CA LEU A 73 0.43 -7.15 -3.55
C LEU A 73 0.82 -7.62 -2.15
N SER A 74 1.43 -6.76 -1.32
CA SER A 74 1.77 -7.09 0.08
C SER A 74 0.54 -7.43 0.93
N ASN A 75 -0.58 -6.75 0.70
CA ASN A 75 -1.85 -7.03 1.38
C ASN A 75 -2.50 -8.33 0.86
N LEU A 76 -2.50 -8.56 -0.46
CA LEU A 76 -3.01 -9.79 -1.06
C LEU A 76 -2.26 -11.03 -0.55
N VAL A 77 -0.92 -10.96 -0.48
CA VAL A 77 -0.09 -12.04 0.08
C VAL A 77 -0.43 -12.29 1.55
N ARG A 78 -0.59 -11.24 2.38
CA ARG A 78 -1.03 -11.39 3.78
C ARG A 78 -2.42 -12.02 3.90
N ASN A 79 -3.35 -11.64 3.04
CA ASN A 79 -4.72 -12.15 3.04
C ASN A 79 -4.83 -13.58 2.46
N SER A 80 -3.82 -14.06 1.73
CA SER A 80 -3.73 -15.43 1.22
C SER A 80 -3.20 -16.45 2.23
N LEU A 81 -2.78 -16.02 3.43
CA LEU A 81 -2.45 -16.94 4.51
C LEU A 81 -3.72 -17.68 4.96
N PRO A 82 -3.66 -19.02 5.17
CA PRO A 82 -4.78 -19.74 5.77
C PRO A 82 -5.08 -19.18 7.16
N ALA A 83 -6.34 -19.21 7.56
CA ALA A 83 -6.73 -18.82 8.91
C ALA A 83 -5.92 -19.63 9.95
N PRO A 84 -5.34 -19.01 10.98
CA PRO A 84 -4.57 -19.74 11.98
C PRO A 84 -5.46 -20.76 12.67
N ASP A 85 -4.96 -21.99 12.83
CA ASP A 85 -5.73 -23.04 13.50
C ASP A 85 -6.01 -22.62 14.94
N THR A 86 -7.30 -22.57 15.28
CA THR A 86 -7.79 -22.16 16.60
C THR A 86 -8.27 -23.35 17.44
N SER A 87 -8.08 -24.59 16.97
CA SER A 87 -8.48 -25.81 17.67
C SER A 87 -7.82 -25.94 19.05
N ASP A 88 -6.55 -25.53 19.18
CA ASP A 88 -5.79 -25.49 20.44
C ASP A 88 -5.82 -24.12 21.14
N ALA A 89 -6.57 -23.13 20.63
CA ALA A 89 -6.60 -21.77 21.16
C ALA A 89 -7.37 -21.69 22.49
N LYS A 90 -6.71 -22.07 23.60
CA LYS A 90 -7.24 -21.94 24.96
C LYS A 90 -7.79 -20.53 25.20
N ALA A 91 -9.10 -20.45 25.42
CA ALA A 91 -9.81 -19.20 25.61
C ALA A 91 -9.17 -18.36 26.72
N VAL A 92 -8.56 -17.22 26.34
CA VAL A 92 -8.03 -16.25 27.30
C VAL A 92 -9.21 -15.57 27.98
N VAL A 93 -9.59 -16.09 29.14
CA VAL A 93 -10.61 -15.46 30.00
C VAL A 93 -10.05 -14.14 30.52
N ILE A 94 -10.32 -13.06 29.77
CA ILE A 94 -10.03 -11.69 30.19
C ILE A 94 -10.89 -11.40 31.42
N LYS A 95 -10.35 -11.66 32.61
CA LYS A 95 -10.97 -11.30 33.89
C LYS A 95 -11.09 -9.77 33.91
N ALA A 96 -12.29 -9.27 33.64
CA ALA A 96 -12.56 -7.84 33.60
C ALA A 96 -12.08 -7.18 34.90
N PRO A 97 -11.30 -6.09 34.83
CA PRO A 97 -10.78 -5.45 36.02
C PRO A 97 -11.94 -4.95 36.89
N LYS A 98 -12.01 -5.42 38.13
CA LYS A 98 -13.01 -4.93 39.12
C LYS A 98 -12.89 -3.41 39.20
N LYS A 99 -13.93 -2.68 38.80
CA LYS A 99 -14.02 -1.23 38.95
C LYS A 99 -13.99 -0.88 40.44
N THR A 100 -12.83 -0.49 40.94
CA THR A 100 -12.67 0.12 42.26
C THR A 100 -13.17 1.57 42.17
N THR A 101 -14.40 1.80 42.63
CA THR A 101 -15.06 3.11 42.58
C THR A 101 -14.40 4.11 43.53
N ARG A 102 -13.27 4.69 43.11
CA ARG A 102 -12.56 5.74 43.85
C ARG A 102 -13.46 6.98 43.93
N LYS A 103 -14.07 7.21 45.10
CA LYS A 103 -14.90 8.40 45.36
C LYS A 103 -14.08 9.66 45.06
N THR A 104 -14.48 10.42 44.05
CA THR A 104 -13.96 11.76 43.79
C THR A 104 -14.58 12.73 44.78
N ALA A 105 -13.75 13.33 45.66
CA ALA A 105 -14.19 14.43 46.50
C ALA A 105 -14.50 15.65 45.61
N SER A 106 -15.71 16.18 45.73
CA SER A 106 -16.15 17.36 44.97
C SER A 106 -15.51 18.63 45.53
N SER A 107 -14.53 19.19 44.82
CA SER A 107 -14.03 20.55 45.12
C SER A 107 -14.97 21.60 44.52
N THR A 108 -15.27 22.64 45.29
CA THR A 108 -16.34 23.61 45.00
C THR A 108 -15.93 24.62 43.93
N LYS A 109 -16.90 25.07 43.11
CA LYS A 109 -16.72 26.19 42.17
C LYS A 109 -16.18 27.43 42.90
N GLN A 110 -15.19 28.09 42.30
CA GLN A 110 -15.04 29.54 42.44
C GLN A 110 -15.20 30.21 41.07
N THR A 111 -16.02 31.27 41.04
CA THR A 111 -16.26 32.10 39.87
C THR A 111 -15.70 33.49 40.11
N THR A 112 -14.72 33.90 39.31
CA THR A 112 -14.26 35.29 39.22
C THR A 112 -14.63 35.87 37.85
N LYS A 113 -14.86 37.19 37.79
CA LYS A 113 -15.35 37.93 36.60
C LYS A 113 -14.51 39.17 36.35
N LYS A 114 -14.56 39.68 35.10
CA LYS A 114 -13.92 40.91 34.59
C LYS A 114 -12.39 40.76 34.37
N THR A 115 -11.73 41.53 33.50
CA THR A 115 -12.10 42.85 32.91
C THR A 115 -11.73 42.97 31.42
N THR A 116 -12.30 43.96 30.73
CA THR A 116 -12.20 44.25 29.29
C THR A 116 -11.06 45.19 28.86
N ALA A 117 -10.48 44.94 27.68
CA ALA A 117 -9.99 45.91 26.69
C ALA A 117 -10.14 45.25 25.29
N GLN A 118 -10.81 45.76 24.25
CA GLN A 118 -10.85 47.06 23.53
C GLN A 118 -9.73 47.31 22.50
N VAL A 119 -10.15 47.57 21.25
CA VAL A 119 -9.40 48.16 20.10
C VAL A 119 -8.33 47.22 19.47
N ALA A 120 -8.15 47.07 18.14
CA ALA A 120 -8.46 47.94 16.99
C ALA A 120 -9.09 47.27 15.72
N LYS A 121 -9.39 48.10 14.70
CA LYS A 121 -9.85 47.86 13.30
C LYS A 121 -9.14 48.89 12.36
N PRO A 122 -9.29 48.96 11.00
CA PRO A 122 -10.23 48.31 10.03
C PRO A 122 -9.48 47.47 8.95
N LYS A 123 -9.76 47.26 7.63
CA LYS A 123 -10.64 47.79 6.53
C LYS A 123 -11.79 46.76 6.19
N LYS A 124 -12.33 46.41 5.00
CA LYS A 124 -12.12 46.53 3.51
C LYS A 124 -10.78 45.98 2.96
N VAL A 125 -10.54 45.69 1.66
CA VAL A 125 -11.16 45.97 0.33
C VAL A 125 -11.28 44.60 -0.43
N GLU A 126 -12.47 44.12 -0.83
CA GLU A 126 -13.12 44.25 -2.18
C GLU A 126 -12.41 43.46 -3.30
N LYS A 127 -12.93 42.27 -3.70
CA LYS A 127 -13.94 41.99 -4.75
C LYS A 127 -13.51 42.37 -6.19
N VAL A 128 -13.17 41.35 -6.98
CA VAL A 128 -13.15 41.31 -8.46
C VAL A 128 -13.91 40.02 -8.90
N GLN A 129 -14.27 39.81 -10.17
CA GLN A 129 -15.29 38.82 -10.58
C GLN A 129 -15.06 38.24 -12.00
N SER A 130 -15.48 36.97 -12.25
CA SER A 130 -15.55 36.28 -13.57
C SER A 130 -14.21 35.87 -14.24
N THR A 131 -14.13 34.96 -15.22
CA THR A 131 -15.15 34.19 -15.97
C THR A 131 -14.65 32.79 -16.40
N GLU A 132 -15.58 31.90 -16.75
CA GLU A 132 -15.36 30.56 -17.33
C GLU A 132 -15.30 30.59 -18.87
N VAL A 133 -14.36 29.86 -19.49
CA VAL A 133 -14.35 29.53 -20.95
C VAL A 133 -13.73 28.13 -21.12
N ALA A 134 -14.18 27.37 -22.13
CA ALA A 134 -13.94 25.94 -22.26
C ALA A 134 -13.07 25.50 -23.46
N SER A 135 -12.86 24.18 -23.54
CA SER A 135 -12.49 23.37 -24.72
C SER A 135 -10.99 23.20 -25.10
N LYS A 136 -10.76 22.03 -25.71
CA LYS A 136 -9.51 21.31 -26.07
C LYS A 136 -9.20 21.55 -27.58
N PRO A 137 -7.98 21.29 -28.13
CA PRO A 137 -7.33 19.98 -28.05
C PRO A 137 -5.79 19.96 -27.85
N ASN A 138 -5.27 18.73 -27.75
CA ASN A 138 -3.88 18.37 -27.50
C ASN A 138 -3.17 17.96 -28.81
N THR A 139 -1.93 18.39 -29.01
CA THR A 139 -1.12 18.08 -30.20
C THR A 139 0.14 17.31 -29.80
N ASN A 140 0.09 15.97 -29.87
CA ASN A 140 1.25 15.11 -29.62
C ASN A 140 2.22 15.12 -30.83
N PRO A 141 3.53 15.34 -30.65
CA PRO A 141 4.46 15.58 -31.77
C PRO A 141 5.06 14.31 -32.44
N PHE A 142 4.48 13.12 -32.22
CA PHE A 142 5.07 11.82 -32.63
C PHE A 142 4.23 11.04 -33.65
N ASN A 143 3.42 11.71 -34.48
CA ASN A 143 2.53 11.06 -35.44
C ASN A 143 2.88 11.39 -36.91
N SER A 144 4.16 11.33 -37.27
CA SER A 144 4.63 11.48 -38.65
C SER A 144 5.92 10.69 -38.91
N LEU A 145 5.78 9.59 -39.66
CA LEU A 145 6.82 8.76 -40.28
C LEU A 145 7.70 7.97 -39.29
#